data_AF-A0AAJ4A4I1-F1
#
_entry.id   AF-A0AAJ4A4I1-F1
#
_cell.length_a   1.000
_cell.length_b   1.000
_cell.length_c   1.000
_cell.angle_alpha   90.00
_cell.angle_beta   90.00
_cell.angle_gamma   90.00
#
_symmetry.space_group_name_H-M   'P 1'
#
loop_
_entity.id
_entity.type
_entity.pdbx_description
1 polymer ?
#
loop_
_entity_poly.entity_id
_entity_poly.type
_entity_poly.pdbx_seq_one_letter_code
_entity_poly.pdbx_strand_id
1 'polypeptide(L)'
;MSTFVRLTDYKSSDEKEQGFFKPKNRYEAKQEDFSKIPTSPIAYWVSDKVKKIFENQKISEYSFSDGKNVTGNNDEYLKQIWEINLNDIGQDNKWLFMMKGGDFRKWYGNLEYVMNWSEEARTHYKKNKVGRLIPEYLWYKKGITWSKISSKNASFRVLPEICTFDEVNISFNDLDKYNYILAFLNLSIAKSLLQITNQTLSFQTENILNLPIIFSESEDIKQRIETITQQNIDISKEEWDSRETSWDFTKNELIKHKSDSKIETAYTNYCNYWKEQHNTLHHNEEELNRLFIDIYELQDELTPEVELKDITILKNETKIVDRELVFQADEIMKQFISYGVGVMFGRYSLDSDGLLIANMGQEVPTSTTFVIDDDNVIPVLEDDYFKDDIASRFVQFVKTTFGENSLQENIRFIENALGTTIRKYFVKGFYEDHIKRYKKRPIYWMVSSPKKGFNVLIYMHRYQSDVFARVRNSYLTEYISKLESHKETLHLTTTSETASDKDKKDADKQIKNIETKLKELIEFDRESMMSFSQNGVDIDLDDGVKVNYCKFKEILYPITGLCK
;
A
#
# COMPACT_ATOMS: atom_id res chain seq x y z
N MET A 1 29.56 45.74 2.33
CA MET A 1 29.63 45.13 3.66
C MET A 1 28.22 44.91 4.22
N SER A 2 27.82 43.86 4.87
CA SER A 2 26.59 43.64 5.58
C SER A 2 26.82 43.25 7.03
N THR A 3 25.96 44.09 7.87
CA THR A 3 25.77 43.58 9.23
C THR A 3 24.34 42.99 9.32
N PHE A 4 24.10 41.67 9.33
CA PHE A 4 23.05 40.62 9.53
C PHE A 4 22.76 40.41 11.03
N VAL A 5 21.19 40.60 10.89
CA VAL A 5 20.60 40.19 12.19
C VAL A 5 19.34 39.38 11.92
N ARG A 6 19.44 38.50 12.30
CA ARG A 6 18.49 37.46 11.90
C ARG A 6 18.01 36.72 13.16
N LEU A 7 16.65 36.47 13.03
CA LEU A 7 15.77 36.29 14.20
C LEU A 7 14.83 35.11 13.98
N THR A 8 14.91 34.39 12.95
CA THR A 8 14.11 33.19 12.64
C THR A 8 13.88 32.34 13.90
N ASP A 9 13.90 33.24 14.83
CA ASP A 9 13.94 32.40 16.09
C ASP A 9 13.13 33.10 17.18
N TYR A 10 13.58 33.44 17.00
CA TYR A 10 12.60 33.54 18.09
C TYR A 10 11.40 32.59 17.85
N LYS A 11 11.29 31.61 18.95
CA LYS A 11 10.55 30.34 18.94
C LYS A 11 9.12 30.56 19.42
N SER A 12 9.20 31.74 19.93
CA SER A 12 7.93 32.33 20.37
C SER A 12 8.07 33.85 20.44
N SER A 13 7.19 34.48 20.59
CA SER A 13 7.14 35.91 20.22
C SER A 13 7.71 36.78 21.36
N ASP A 14 8.18 36.01 22.64
CA ASP A 14 8.54 37.05 23.64
C ASP A 14 10.07 37.15 23.78
N GLU A 15 10.71 36.64 23.48
CA GLU A 15 12.17 36.39 23.49
C GLU A 15 12.80 36.84 22.17
N LYS A 16 12.08 36.32 20.98
CA LYS A 16 12.67 36.90 19.72
C LYS A 16 12.68 38.41 19.78
N GLU A 17 11.82 38.92 20.80
CA GLU A 17 11.43 40.30 21.10
C GLU A 17 12.44 40.99 22.03
N GLN A 18 13.09 40.51 22.84
CA GLN A 18 14.30 41.03 23.52
C GLN A 18 15.52 40.97 22.60
N GLY A 19 15.53 40.09 21.79
CA GLY A 19 16.52 39.53 20.87
C GLY A 19 16.71 40.47 19.64
N PHE A 20 16.01 41.16 19.29
CA PHE A 20 16.00 41.98 18.05
C PHE A 20 16.46 43.41 18.37
N PHE A 21 16.37 44.00 19.66
CA PHE A 21 16.53 45.44 19.91
C PHE A 21 17.89 45.71 20.56
N LYS A 22 18.43 44.77 20.61
CA LYS A 22 19.86 44.89 20.97
C LYS A 22 20.68 45.30 19.72
N PRO A 23 21.04 46.39 19.70
CA PRO A 23 21.80 46.78 18.50
C PRO A 23 22.56 45.59 17.89
N LYS A 24 22.13 44.77 18.53
CA LYS A 24 22.80 43.48 18.55
C LYS A 24 22.10 42.55 17.55
N ASN A 25 21.28 42.41 16.90
CA ASN A 25 20.56 41.74 15.84
C ASN A 25 20.64 42.56 14.54
N ARG A 26 21.60 43.43 14.75
CA ARG A 26 21.66 44.21 13.49
C ARG A 26 23.01 43.93 12.80
N TYR A 27 22.91 43.63 11.52
CA TYR A 27 24.08 43.44 10.67
C TYR A 27 24.04 44.36 9.47
N GLU A 28 25.40 44.82 9.23
CA GLU A 28 25.51 45.61 8.02
C GLU A 28 26.36 44.87 6.99
N ALA A 29 26.02 44.25 5.94
CA ALA A 29 26.30 43.42 4.72
C ALA A 29 27.01 44.27 3.68
N LYS A 30 27.90 43.79 3.16
CA LYS A 30 28.33 43.72 1.76
C LYS A 30 28.66 42.26 1.41
N GLN A 31 27.92 41.47 1.35
CA GLN A 31 27.48 40.16 0.87
C GLN A 31 27.52 40.13 -0.66
N GLU A 32 28.96 40.94 -1.08
CA GLU A 32 28.23 41.86 -2.01
C GLU A 32 27.28 41.03 -2.91
N ASP A 33 26.64 40.79 -2.40
CA ASP A 33 25.25 41.20 -2.19
C ASP A 33 24.33 40.22 -2.91
N PHE A 34 25.22 38.83 -2.16
CA PHE A 34 24.52 37.55 -2.08
C PHE A 34 24.25 36.99 -3.46
N SER A 35 25.02 37.88 -3.93
CA SER A 35 25.03 38.38 -5.33
C SER A 35 23.73 38.00 -6.05
N LYS A 36 23.15 38.34 -5.68
CA LYS A 36 21.93 39.12 -5.96
C LYS A 36 20.96 38.24 -6.74
N ILE A 37 20.95 36.92 -6.72
CA ILE A 37 20.02 35.88 -6.24
C ILE A 37 19.02 35.56 -7.35
N PRO A 38 18.40 34.53 -8.38
CA PRO A 38 17.71 33.37 -7.77
C PRO A 38 18.57 32.10 -7.86
N THR A 39 18.77 31.47 -6.70
CA THR A 39 18.98 30.24 -5.93
C THR A 39 20.41 30.22 -5.37
N SER A 40 21.15 31.19 -5.38
CA SER A 40 22.52 31.24 -4.79
C SER A 40 22.46 31.01 -3.27
N PRO A 41 22.29 29.61 -2.96
CA PRO A 41 22.27 29.30 -1.54
C PRO A 41 23.59 29.70 -0.84
N ILE A 42 23.25 30.46 0.25
CA ILE A 42 24.44 30.89 1.02
C ILE A 42 24.61 29.94 2.22
N ALA A 43 25.53 28.92 1.89
CA ALA A 43 25.77 27.92 2.96
C ALA A 43 27.10 28.19 3.65
N TYR A 44 27.04 29.21 4.54
CA TYR A 44 28.29 29.69 5.15
C TYR A 44 28.80 28.71 6.21
N TRP A 45 27.96 27.66 6.56
CA TRP A 45 28.31 26.76 7.70
C TRP A 45 28.99 25.50 7.15
N VAL A 46 29.02 25.44 5.78
CA VAL A 46 29.53 24.14 5.28
C VAL A 46 31.05 24.25 5.10
N SER A 47 31.91 23.07 5.16
CA SER A 47 33.39 23.04 5.09
C SER A 47 33.89 23.41 3.67
N ASP A 48 35.13 23.80 3.61
CA ASP A 48 35.71 24.12 2.29
C ASP A 48 35.64 22.92 1.35
N LYS A 49 35.80 21.78 1.98
CA LYS A 49 35.71 20.56 1.14
C LYS A 49 34.32 20.43 0.50
N VAL A 50 33.29 20.68 1.30
CA VAL A 50 31.91 20.56 0.76
C VAL A 50 31.70 21.63 -0.33
N LYS A 51 32.26 22.79 -0.14
CA LYS A 51 32.10 23.85 -1.15
C LYS A 51 32.76 23.43 -2.48
N LYS A 52 33.91 22.76 -2.40
CA LYS A 52 34.62 22.35 -3.63
C LYS A 52 33.84 21.25 -4.37
N ILE A 53 33.05 20.50 -3.60
CA ILE A 53 32.27 19.42 -4.23
C ILE A 53 31.28 20.03 -5.25
N PHE A 54 30.83 21.23 -5.00
CA PHE A 54 29.80 21.83 -5.88
C PHE A 54 30.43 22.30 -7.19
N GLU A 55 31.79 22.17 -7.28
CA GLU A 55 32.46 22.55 -8.54
C GLU A 55 32.54 21.33 -9.48
N ASN A 56 32.02 20.16 -9.01
CA ASN A 56 32.11 18.94 -9.83
C ASN A 56 30.91 18.85 -10.78
N GLN A 57 31.02 17.76 -11.61
CA GLN A 57 29.90 17.58 -12.57
C GLN A 57 28.59 17.30 -11.83
N LYS A 58 27.55 17.75 -12.55
CA LYS A 58 26.20 17.58 -11.97
C LYS A 58 25.51 16.36 -12.60
N ILE A 59 24.44 15.99 -11.92
CA ILE A 59 23.71 14.80 -12.42
C ILE A 59 23.08 15.15 -13.78
N SER A 60 22.79 16.42 -14.02
CA SER A 60 22.11 16.83 -15.27
C SER A 60 23.00 16.54 -16.48
N GLU A 61 24.28 16.29 -16.22
CA GLU A 61 25.15 15.96 -17.37
C GLU A 61 24.95 14.51 -17.81
N TYR A 62 24.25 13.70 -17.00
CA TYR A 62 24.17 12.24 -17.34
C TYR A 62 22.69 11.83 -17.37
N SER A 63 21.88 12.72 -16.96
CA SER A 63 20.44 12.38 -16.93
C SER A 63 19.61 13.62 -17.28
N PHE A 64 18.41 13.28 -17.61
CA PHE A 64 17.57 14.45 -17.95
C PHE A 64 16.11 14.16 -17.57
N SER A 65 15.35 15.15 -17.47
CA SER A 65 13.89 15.04 -17.26
C SER A 65 13.17 16.09 -18.11
N ASP A 66 12.02 15.59 -18.65
CA ASP A 66 11.27 16.57 -19.50
C ASP A 66 9.77 16.36 -19.28
N GLY A 67 9.13 17.34 -18.65
CA GLY A 67 7.65 17.36 -18.62
C GLY A 67 7.12 16.54 -17.43
N LYS A 68 5.80 16.52 -17.37
CA LYS A 68 5.01 15.77 -16.36
C LYS A 68 3.67 15.33 -16.98
N ASN A 69 3.20 14.28 -16.37
CA ASN A 69 1.84 13.88 -16.79
C ASN A 69 0.78 14.43 -15.84
N VAL A 70 -0.18 15.18 -16.38
CA VAL A 70 -1.34 15.67 -15.61
C VAL A 70 -2.61 15.33 -16.40
N THR A 71 -3.48 14.57 -15.65
CA THR A 71 -4.64 14.04 -16.41
C THR A 71 -5.73 15.11 -16.53
N GLY A 72 -5.72 16.19 -15.66
CA GLY A 72 -6.81 17.19 -15.70
C GLY A 72 -8.06 16.69 -15.00
N ASN A 73 -8.16 15.35 -14.74
CA ASN A 73 -9.25 14.71 -13.97
C ASN A 73 -8.82 13.31 -13.52
N ASN A 74 -8.32 13.25 -12.30
CA ASN A 74 -7.75 11.96 -11.82
C ASN A 74 -8.86 10.93 -11.60
N ASP A 75 -10.08 11.44 -11.23
CA ASP A 75 -11.15 10.44 -10.99
C ASP A 75 -11.45 9.64 -12.26
N GLU A 76 -11.29 10.24 -13.36
CA GLU A 76 -11.65 9.54 -14.62
C GLU A 76 -10.44 8.80 -15.21
N TYR A 77 -9.20 9.35 -15.05
CA TYR A 77 -8.14 8.83 -15.94
C TYR A 77 -7.04 8.17 -15.11
N LEU A 78 -7.30 8.09 -13.79
CA LEU A 78 -6.29 7.44 -12.94
C LEU A 78 -6.99 6.41 -12.05
N LYS A 79 -6.36 5.18 -12.04
CA LYS A 79 -6.92 4.13 -11.16
C LYS A 79 -5.80 3.36 -10.47
N GLN A 80 -6.27 2.71 -9.40
CA GLN A 80 -5.30 1.73 -8.83
C GLN A 80 -5.38 0.41 -9.62
N ILE A 81 -4.20 -0.31 -9.64
CA ILE A 81 -4.01 -1.42 -10.61
C ILE A 81 -5.04 -2.52 -10.34
N TRP A 82 -5.61 -2.49 -9.09
CA TRP A 82 -6.49 -3.64 -8.84
C TRP A 82 -7.93 -3.28 -9.19
N GLU A 83 -8.14 -2.05 -9.69
CA GLU A 83 -9.53 -1.63 -9.96
C GLU A 83 -9.94 -2.05 -11.38
N ILE A 84 -8.94 -2.28 -12.21
CA ILE A 84 -9.27 -2.39 -13.64
C ILE A 84 -9.04 -3.84 -14.07
N ASN A 85 -9.68 -4.08 -15.27
CA ASN A 85 -9.41 -5.40 -15.87
C ASN A 85 -7.92 -5.57 -16.21
N LEU A 86 -7.47 -6.72 -15.76
CA LEU A 86 -6.01 -6.97 -15.89
C LEU A 86 -5.57 -6.96 -17.37
N ASN A 87 -6.48 -7.39 -18.28
CA ASN A 87 -6.09 -7.50 -19.70
C ASN A 87 -6.03 -6.13 -20.37
N ASP A 88 -6.45 -5.13 -19.59
CA ASP A 88 -6.44 -3.79 -20.20
C ASP A 88 -5.22 -2.98 -19.73
N ILE A 89 -4.34 -3.59 -18.97
CA ILE A 89 -3.20 -2.83 -18.43
C ILE A 89 -1.94 -3.25 -19.20
N GLY A 90 -1.11 -2.22 -19.63
CA GLY A 90 0.19 -2.52 -20.27
C GLY A 90 0.46 -1.50 -21.39
N GLN A 91 1.66 -1.49 -22.09
CA GLN A 91 2.18 -0.48 -23.05
C GLN A 91 1.29 -0.41 -24.28
N ASP A 92 0.50 -1.39 -24.47
CA ASP A 92 -0.35 -1.33 -25.68
C ASP A 92 -1.82 -1.49 -25.30
N ASN A 93 -2.02 -1.18 -24.12
CA ASN A 93 -3.42 -1.33 -23.66
C ASN A 93 -3.95 0.02 -23.20
N LYS A 94 -5.19 -0.02 -22.88
CA LYS A 94 -5.90 1.23 -22.51
C LYS A 94 -5.28 1.88 -21.27
N TRP A 95 -4.85 1.01 -20.36
CA TRP A 95 -4.30 1.56 -19.08
C TRP A 95 -2.80 1.26 -19.01
N LEU A 96 -1.99 2.38 -18.75
CA LEU A 96 -0.52 2.22 -18.60
C LEU A 96 -0.11 2.45 -17.15
N PHE A 97 0.86 1.59 -16.70
CA PHE A 97 1.37 1.82 -15.33
C PHE A 97 1.91 3.25 -15.19
N MET A 98 1.59 3.75 -13.97
CA MET A 98 2.06 5.14 -13.72
C MET A 98 2.65 5.23 -12.30
N MET A 99 3.91 5.74 -12.31
CA MET A 99 4.52 6.00 -10.98
C MET A 99 4.03 7.33 -10.40
N LYS A 100 3.53 7.22 -9.22
CA LYS A 100 3.14 8.43 -8.45
C LYS A 100 3.83 8.41 -7.09
N GLY A 101 3.84 9.72 -6.55
CA GLY A 101 4.42 9.75 -5.18
C GLY A 101 3.78 8.69 -4.28
N GLY A 102 4.39 8.40 -3.21
CA GLY A 102 3.89 7.34 -2.30
C GLY A 102 4.67 7.37 -0.98
N ASP A 103 4.46 6.23 -0.32
CA ASP A 103 5.14 6.11 1.00
C ASP A 103 6.66 6.21 0.84
N PHE A 104 7.25 6.73 1.92
CA PHE A 104 8.72 6.75 1.95
C PHE A 104 9.31 5.35 1.72
N ARG A 105 10.04 5.25 0.55
CA ARG A 105 10.60 3.93 0.20
C ARG A 105 11.78 4.13 -0.75
N LYS A 106 12.87 3.33 -0.45
CA LYS A 106 14.05 3.42 -1.33
C LYS A 106 14.10 2.19 -2.25
N TRP A 107 14.75 2.35 -3.36
CA TRP A 107 15.33 1.36 -4.30
C TRP A 107 14.25 0.86 -5.25
N TYR A 108 12.96 0.48 -4.75
CA TYR A 108 11.94 -0.03 -5.69
C TYR A 108 10.58 -0.02 -5.00
N GLY A 109 9.49 0.25 -5.83
CA GLY A 109 8.13 0.10 -5.27
C GLY A 109 7.25 1.30 -5.64
N ASN A 110 6.01 1.22 -5.08
CA ASN A 110 4.97 2.27 -5.20
C ASN A 110 4.33 2.25 -6.59
N LEU A 111 4.52 1.18 -7.28
CA LEU A 111 3.81 1.08 -8.56
C LEU A 111 2.37 0.57 -8.33
N GLU A 112 1.45 1.52 -8.12
CA GLU A 112 0.08 1.09 -7.73
C GLU A 112 -0.95 1.75 -8.64
N TYR A 113 -0.47 2.60 -9.52
CA TYR A 113 -1.47 3.35 -10.30
C TYR A 113 -1.31 3.03 -11.80
N VAL A 114 -2.47 3.22 -12.46
CA VAL A 114 -2.45 3.20 -13.93
C VAL A 114 -3.17 4.44 -14.45
N MET A 115 -2.68 4.90 -15.61
CA MET A 115 -3.28 6.09 -16.24
C MET A 115 -3.87 5.68 -17.60
N ASN A 116 -5.09 6.14 -17.81
CA ASN A 116 -5.66 5.83 -19.15
C ASN A 116 -4.73 6.32 -20.28
N TRP A 117 -4.36 5.35 -21.12
CA TRP A 117 -3.31 5.65 -22.09
C TRP A 117 -3.87 5.46 -23.50
N SER A 118 -5.25 5.46 -23.69
CA SER A 118 -5.85 5.35 -25.03
C SER A 118 -5.55 6.62 -25.85
N GLU A 119 -5.62 6.46 -27.11
CA GLU A 119 -5.36 7.63 -27.98
C GLU A 119 -6.29 8.81 -27.64
N GLU A 120 -7.53 8.48 -27.40
CA GLU A 120 -8.49 9.54 -27.02
C GLU A 120 -8.05 10.25 -25.73
N ALA A 121 -7.61 9.51 -24.76
CA ALA A 121 -7.19 10.15 -23.49
C ALA A 121 -5.94 11.01 -23.70
N ARG A 122 -5.04 10.46 -24.53
CA ARG A 122 -3.80 11.25 -24.73
C ARG A 122 -4.12 12.55 -25.47
N THR A 123 -5.07 12.46 -26.42
CA THR A 123 -5.49 13.72 -27.08
C THR A 123 -6.09 14.70 -26.06
N HIS A 124 -6.84 14.14 -25.14
CA HIS A 124 -7.40 14.99 -24.06
C HIS A 124 -6.29 15.67 -23.25
N TYR A 125 -5.33 14.83 -22.86
CA TYR A 125 -4.26 15.42 -22.00
C TYR A 125 -3.56 16.56 -22.73
N LYS A 126 -3.48 16.50 -24.07
CA LYS A 126 -2.72 17.52 -24.83
C LYS A 126 -3.58 18.77 -25.04
N LYS A 127 -4.94 18.58 -25.13
CA LYS A 127 -5.78 19.73 -25.54
C LYS A 127 -6.42 20.40 -24.31
N ASN A 128 -6.57 19.56 -23.22
CA ASN A 128 -7.16 20.12 -22.00
C ASN A 128 -6.32 21.27 -21.42
N LYS A 129 -6.99 22.26 -20.75
CA LYS A 129 -6.29 23.46 -20.25
C LYS A 129 -5.31 23.11 -19.13
N VAL A 130 -5.67 21.99 -18.45
CA VAL A 130 -4.81 21.64 -17.28
C VAL A 130 -3.97 20.41 -17.62
N GLY A 131 -4.44 19.60 -18.59
CA GLY A 131 -3.76 18.32 -18.88
C GLY A 131 -2.35 18.56 -19.45
N ARG A 132 -1.53 17.56 -19.11
CA ARG A 132 -0.15 17.59 -19.65
C ARG A 132 0.26 16.16 -20.03
N LEU A 133 0.97 16.04 -21.15
CA LEU A 133 1.48 14.72 -21.55
C LEU A 133 2.99 14.84 -21.88
N ILE A 134 3.61 13.94 -21.36
CA ILE A 134 5.07 14.02 -21.59
C ILE A 134 5.36 13.69 -23.06
N PRO A 135 6.60 14.09 -23.53
CA PRO A 135 6.96 13.78 -24.91
C PRO A 135 7.12 12.26 -25.14
N GLU A 136 6.95 11.86 -26.36
CA GLU A 136 6.90 10.42 -26.72
C GLU A 136 8.23 9.74 -26.45
N TYR A 137 9.39 10.41 -26.61
CA TYR A 137 10.69 9.72 -26.43
C TYR A 137 10.91 9.33 -24.96
N LEU A 138 10.00 9.87 -24.04
CA LEU A 138 10.16 9.47 -22.62
C LEU A 138 9.16 8.38 -22.26
N TRP A 139 8.36 8.01 -23.21
CA TRP A 139 7.42 6.92 -22.85
C TRP A 139 8.18 5.63 -22.57
N TYR A 140 7.99 5.02 -21.29
CA TYR A 140 8.49 3.70 -20.89
C TYR A 140 10.01 3.73 -20.68
N LYS A 141 10.41 4.95 -20.50
CA LYS A 141 11.88 5.03 -20.31
C LYS A 141 12.24 4.71 -18.85
N LYS A 142 13.35 3.93 -18.78
CA LYS A 142 13.85 3.62 -17.41
C LYS A 142 14.44 4.86 -16.75
N GLY A 143 14.18 4.97 -15.46
CA GLY A 143 14.73 6.16 -14.78
C GLY A 143 14.61 6.01 -13.26
N ILE A 144 14.79 7.16 -12.64
CA ILE A 144 14.67 7.21 -11.17
C ILE A 144 13.56 8.19 -10.81
N THR A 145 12.70 7.74 -9.89
CA THR A 145 11.62 8.65 -9.47
C THR A 145 11.55 8.71 -7.94
N TRP A 146 10.70 9.73 -7.44
CA TRP A 146 10.58 9.90 -5.97
C TRP A 146 9.28 10.63 -5.64
N SER A 147 9.02 10.65 -4.28
CA SER A 147 7.89 11.49 -3.87
C SER A 147 8.33 12.96 -3.75
N LYS A 148 7.51 13.82 -4.42
CA LYS A 148 7.92 15.24 -4.50
C LYS A 148 7.88 15.90 -3.11
N ILE A 149 6.91 15.48 -2.35
CA ILE A 149 6.80 16.12 -1.02
C ILE A 149 7.15 15.07 0.05
N SER A 150 8.10 15.55 0.94
CA SER A 150 8.46 14.66 2.06
C SER A 150 8.90 15.50 3.26
N SER A 151 8.32 15.07 4.43
CA SER A 151 8.54 15.87 5.66
C SER A 151 9.91 15.55 6.28
N LYS A 152 10.53 14.46 5.81
CA LYS A 152 11.81 14.15 6.49
C LYS A 152 12.93 14.07 5.46
N ASN A 153 12.87 13.04 4.56
CA ASN A 153 13.97 12.82 3.60
C ASN A 153 13.40 12.36 2.25
N ALA A 154 14.26 12.75 1.21
CA ALA A 154 13.86 12.20 -0.12
C ALA A 154 14.29 10.74 -0.24
N SER A 155 13.42 9.96 -0.84
CA SER A 155 13.76 8.55 -1.12
C SER A 155 13.57 8.26 -2.62
N PHE A 156 14.60 7.62 -3.11
CA PHE A 156 14.59 7.48 -4.59
C PHE A 156 14.45 5.99 -4.95
N ARG A 157 13.71 5.77 -6.11
CA ARG A 157 13.44 4.36 -6.51
C ARG A 157 13.45 4.26 -8.03
N VAL A 158 13.34 3.04 -8.37
CA VAL A 158 13.44 2.74 -9.81
C VAL A 158 12.13 3.15 -10.51
N LEU A 159 12.27 3.91 -11.67
CA LEU A 159 11.18 4.05 -12.63
C LEU A 159 11.31 2.97 -13.72
N PRO A 160 10.44 1.96 -13.72
CA PRO A 160 10.57 0.80 -14.62
C PRO A 160 10.19 1.17 -16.07
N GLU A 161 10.66 0.27 -17.06
CA GLU A 161 10.41 0.53 -18.49
C GLU A 161 9.03 0.01 -18.90
N ILE A 162 8.14 -0.03 -17.98
CA ILE A 162 6.77 -0.51 -18.30
C ILE A 162 5.76 0.55 -17.84
N CYS A 163 6.29 1.67 -17.29
CA CYS A 163 5.30 2.62 -16.77
C CYS A 163 5.72 4.04 -17.15
N THR A 164 4.79 4.98 -17.04
CA THR A 164 5.10 6.42 -17.09
C THR A 164 5.14 7.02 -15.68
N PHE A 165 5.27 8.42 -15.61
CA PHE A 165 5.38 9.01 -14.26
C PHE A 165 4.51 10.26 -14.18
N ASP A 166 4.25 10.64 -12.88
CA ASP A 166 3.33 11.77 -12.67
C ASP A 166 4.08 13.10 -12.76
N GLU A 167 5.02 13.38 -11.86
CA GLU A 167 5.56 14.77 -11.84
C GLU A 167 7.08 14.71 -11.80
N VAL A 168 7.70 13.82 -11.01
CA VAL A 168 9.15 13.96 -10.78
C VAL A 168 9.84 12.68 -11.24
N ASN A 169 10.93 12.89 -12.04
CA ASN A 169 11.77 11.75 -12.47
C ASN A 169 13.06 12.28 -13.13
N ILE A 170 14.01 11.36 -13.23
CA ILE A 170 15.14 11.59 -14.15
C ILE A 170 15.31 10.33 -15.00
N SER A 171 15.55 10.66 -16.26
CA SER A 171 15.74 9.54 -17.21
C SER A 171 17.17 9.53 -17.76
N PHE A 172 17.46 8.38 -18.37
CA PHE A 172 18.86 8.23 -18.83
C PHE A 172 18.87 7.83 -20.30
N ASN A 173 19.85 8.42 -21.08
CA ASN A 173 20.04 7.88 -22.45
C ASN A 173 20.87 6.60 -22.44
N ASP A 174 21.90 6.56 -21.51
CA ASP A 174 22.74 5.37 -21.28
C ASP A 174 22.65 4.95 -19.80
N LEU A 175 22.58 3.66 -19.61
CA LEU A 175 22.28 3.20 -18.23
C LEU A 175 23.57 2.87 -17.48
N ASP A 176 24.74 3.24 -18.07
CA ASP A 176 26.02 2.88 -17.45
C ASP A 176 26.17 3.54 -16.07
N LYS A 177 25.44 4.78 -15.91
CA LYS A 177 25.64 5.49 -14.62
C LYS A 177 24.37 5.41 -13.76
N TYR A 178 23.46 4.65 -14.25
CA TYR A 178 22.13 4.61 -13.60
C TYR A 178 22.26 4.10 -12.15
N ASN A 179 22.86 2.93 -11.93
CA ASN A 179 22.92 2.37 -10.56
C ASN A 179 23.80 3.22 -9.64
N TYR A 180 24.84 3.75 -10.21
CA TYR A 180 25.71 4.62 -9.39
C TYR A 180 24.94 5.85 -8.90
N ILE A 181 24.19 6.42 -9.83
CA ILE A 181 23.44 7.66 -9.44
C ILE A 181 22.29 7.28 -8.50
N LEU A 182 21.61 6.22 -8.77
CA LEU A 182 20.56 5.79 -7.82
C LEU A 182 21.15 5.54 -6.43
N ALA A 183 22.33 4.86 -6.38
CA ALA A 183 22.96 4.64 -5.05
C ALA A 183 23.27 5.97 -4.35
N PHE A 184 23.87 6.84 -5.11
CA PHE A 184 24.27 8.15 -4.53
C PHE A 184 23.05 8.88 -3.96
N LEU A 185 21.94 8.86 -4.65
CA LEU A 185 20.77 9.67 -4.25
C LEU A 185 20.17 9.14 -2.95
N ASN A 186 20.42 7.88 -2.62
CA ASN A 186 19.79 7.33 -1.39
C ASN A 186 20.75 7.34 -0.22
N LEU A 187 21.90 8.04 -0.32
CA LEU A 187 22.90 7.96 0.78
C LEU A 187 22.92 9.28 1.54
N SER A 188 23.68 9.27 2.66
CA SER A 188 23.72 10.43 3.57
C SER A 188 24.38 11.65 2.89
N ILE A 189 25.30 11.40 2.00
CA ILE A 189 25.99 12.53 1.36
C ILE A 189 24.99 13.30 0.49
N ALA A 190 24.16 12.54 -0.39
CA ALA A 190 23.17 13.25 -1.22
C ALA A 190 22.18 14.03 -0.34
N LYS A 191 21.84 13.38 0.70
CA LYS A 191 20.91 14.07 1.63
C LYS A 191 21.53 15.37 2.16
N SER A 192 22.73 15.26 2.57
CA SER A 192 23.38 16.46 3.14
C SER A 192 23.51 17.56 2.09
N LEU A 193 23.80 17.12 0.87
CA LEU A 193 23.95 18.15 -0.18
C LEU A 193 22.59 18.75 -0.56
N LEU A 194 21.58 17.91 -0.60
CA LEU A 194 20.23 18.43 -0.93
C LEU A 194 19.75 19.40 0.16
N GLN A 195 20.14 19.15 1.41
CA GLN A 195 19.68 20.05 2.50
C GLN A 195 20.38 21.41 2.40
N ILE A 196 21.50 21.34 1.74
CA ILE A 196 22.21 22.64 1.59
C ILE A 196 21.54 23.46 0.47
N THR A 197 21.05 22.71 -0.56
CA THR A 197 20.59 23.47 -1.75
C THR A 197 19.07 23.58 -1.75
N ASN A 198 18.39 22.76 -0.94
CA ASN A 198 16.91 22.79 -0.89
C ASN A 198 16.42 22.72 0.57
N GLN A 199 15.92 23.89 1.06
CA GLN A 199 15.55 23.92 2.51
C GLN A 199 14.04 23.71 2.66
N THR A 200 13.33 23.28 1.42
CA THR A 200 11.87 23.05 1.55
C THR A 200 11.60 21.54 1.58
N LEU A 201 10.30 21.25 1.88
CA LEU A 201 9.89 19.82 1.92
C LEU A 201 9.58 19.32 0.51
N SER A 202 9.74 20.18 -0.49
CA SER A 202 9.41 19.80 -1.87
C SER A 202 10.71 19.54 -2.67
N PHE A 203 10.83 18.25 -3.11
CA PHE A 203 12.04 17.87 -3.86
C PHE A 203 11.72 17.88 -5.36
N GLN A 204 12.13 18.98 -6.03
CA GLN A 204 11.84 19.13 -7.49
C GLN A 204 12.96 18.49 -8.32
N THR A 205 12.56 18.19 -9.55
CA THR A 205 13.54 17.52 -10.46
C THR A 205 14.81 18.36 -10.58
N GLU A 206 14.64 19.63 -10.59
CA GLU A 206 15.83 20.48 -10.76
C GLU A 206 16.78 20.35 -9.56
N ASN A 207 16.15 20.20 -8.37
CA ASN A 207 17.03 19.99 -7.18
C ASN A 207 17.94 18.77 -7.37
N ILE A 208 17.37 17.75 -7.94
CA ILE A 208 18.15 16.50 -8.07
C ILE A 208 19.14 16.63 -9.22
N LEU A 209 18.74 17.21 -10.31
CA LEU A 209 19.64 17.32 -11.48
C LEU A 209 20.84 18.21 -11.16
N ASN A 210 20.72 19.08 -10.12
CA ASN A 210 21.82 20.03 -9.88
C ASN A 210 22.75 19.50 -8.77
N LEU A 211 22.49 18.28 -8.32
CA LEU A 211 23.41 17.76 -7.29
C LEU A 211 24.74 17.35 -7.93
N PRO A 212 25.84 17.73 -7.22
CA PRO A 212 27.15 17.32 -7.73
C PRO A 212 27.42 15.83 -7.48
N ILE A 213 28.08 15.30 -8.50
CA ILE A 213 28.36 13.87 -8.34
C ILE A 213 29.81 13.60 -8.79
N ILE A 214 30.51 12.71 -7.97
CA ILE A 214 31.89 12.33 -8.29
C ILE A 214 31.90 10.80 -8.54
N PHE A 215 32.51 10.52 -9.71
CA PHE A 215 32.61 9.07 -9.99
C PHE A 215 34.02 8.57 -9.63
N SER A 216 34.02 7.37 -9.00
CA SER A 216 35.32 6.80 -8.58
C SER A 216 36.17 6.51 -9.84
N GLU A 217 37.46 6.70 -9.66
CA GLU A 217 38.36 6.34 -10.80
C GLU A 217 38.66 4.85 -10.80
N SER A 218 38.37 4.20 -9.71
CA SER A 218 38.64 2.75 -9.60
C SER A 218 37.46 1.94 -10.16
N GLU A 219 37.79 1.11 -11.16
CA GLU A 219 36.71 0.27 -11.76
C GLU A 219 36.19 -0.76 -10.76
N ASP A 220 37.03 -1.23 -9.91
CA ASP A 220 36.58 -2.20 -8.89
C ASP A 220 35.54 -1.58 -7.93
N ILE A 221 35.82 -0.36 -7.57
CA ILE A 221 34.86 0.29 -6.65
C ILE A 221 33.54 0.55 -7.39
N LYS A 222 33.61 0.94 -8.66
CA LYS A 222 32.36 1.18 -9.42
C LYS A 222 31.54 -0.11 -9.53
N GLN A 223 32.26 -1.18 -9.82
CA GLN A 223 31.55 -2.46 -9.91
C GLN A 223 30.93 -2.88 -8.57
N ARG A 224 31.69 -2.68 -7.56
CA ARG A 224 31.13 -3.01 -6.23
C ARG A 224 29.87 -2.19 -5.93
N ILE A 225 29.87 -0.88 -6.21
CA ILE A 225 28.68 -0.02 -5.98
C ILE A 225 27.52 -0.54 -6.83
N GLU A 226 27.83 -0.90 -8.05
CA GLU A 226 26.76 -1.43 -8.92
C GLU A 226 26.15 -2.71 -8.34
N THR A 227 27.00 -3.61 -7.88
CA THR A 227 26.51 -4.90 -7.34
C THR A 227 25.67 -4.67 -6.08
N ILE A 228 26.16 -3.83 -5.20
CA ILE A 228 25.41 -3.63 -3.94
C ILE A 228 24.08 -2.93 -4.23
N THR A 229 24.14 -1.96 -5.19
CA THR A 229 22.90 -1.23 -5.52
C THR A 229 21.88 -2.19 -6.15
N GLN A 230 22.36 -3.00 -7.04
CA GLN A 230 21.41 -3.97 -7.64
C GLN A 230 20.85 -4.92 -6.57
N GLN A 231 21.65 -5.39 -5.67
CA GLN A 231 21.13 -6.23 -4.58
C GLN A 231 20.05 -5.50 -3.77
N ASN A 232 20.28 -4.19 -3.50
CA ASN A 232 19.25 -3.44 -2.75
C ASN A 232 17.94 -3.34 -3.56
N ILE A 233 18.11 -3.14 -4.88
CA ILE A 233 16.89 -3.04 -5.72
C ILE A 233 16.16 -4.39 -5.70
N ASP A 234 16.90 -5.49 -5.80
CA ASP A 234 16.27 -6.82 -5.84
C ASP A 234 15.58 -7.14 -4.51
N ILE A 235 16.23 -6.84 -3.41
CA ILE A 235 15.60 -7.14 -2.09
C ILE A 235 14.31 -6.31 -1.94
N SER A 236 14.42 -5.04 -2.34
CA SER A 236 13.23 -4.16 -2.17
C SER A 236 12.10 -4.60 -3.11
N LYS A 237 12.49 -4.98 -4.32
CA LYS A 237 11.45 -5.44 -5.26
C LYS A 237 10.81 -6.75 -4.76
N GLU A 238 11.62 -7.67 -4.30
CA GLU A 238 11.06 -8.91 -3.73
C GLU A 238 10.08 -8.61 -2.58
N GLU A 239 10.50 -7.68 -1.76
CA GLU A 239 9.58 -7.36 -0.64
C GLU A 239 8.28 -6.72 -1.17
N TRP A 240 8.41 -5.79 -2.16
CA TRP A 240 7.21 -5.13 -2.70
C TRP A 240 6.26 -6.17 -3.33
N ASP A 241 6.92 -7.15 -4.00
CA ASP A 241 6.08 -8.11 -4.75
C ASP A 241 5.55 -9.21 -3.82
N SER A 242 5.88 -9.11 -2.55
CA SER A 242 5.34 -10.13 -1.62
C SER A 242 3.96 -9.73 -1.09
N ARG A 243 3.47 -8.61 -1.47
CA ARG A 243 2.15 -8.16 -1.01
C ARG A 243 1.14 -8.26 -2.16
N GLU A 244 -0.09 -8.50 -1.73
CA GLU A 244 -1.10 -8.80 -2.77
C GLU A 244 -1.50 -7.55 -3.54
N THR A 245 -1.10 -6.36 -3.10
CA THR A 245 -1.45 -5.15 -3.88
C THR A 245 -0.40 -4.89 -4.96
N SER A 246 0.60 -5.72 -4.91
CA SER A 246 1.61 -5.56 -5.97
C SER A 246 1.13 -6.28 -7.25
N TRP A 247 1.54 -5.67 -8.37
CA TRP A 247 1.15 -6.25 -9.68
C TRP A 247 1.78 -7.63 -9.87
N ASP A 248 2.96 -7.82 -9.28
CA ASP A 248 3.66 -9.09 -9.55
C ASP A 248 3.53 -10.07 -8.38
N PHE A 249 2.55 -9.83 -7.52
CA PHE A 249 2.35 -10.76 -6.39
C PHE A 249 2.00 -12.15 -6.93
N THR A 250 2.62 -13.13 -6.32
CA THR A 250 2.35 -14.50 -6.84
C THR A 250 1.67 -15.34 -5.76
N LYS A 251 2.27 -15.37 -4.62
CA LYS A 251 1.71 -16.23 -3.56
C LYS A 251 2.05 -15.65 -2.19
N ASN A 252 1.20 -16.09 -1.12
CA ASN A 252 1.44 -15.56 0.23
C ASN A 252 2.74 -16.11 0.83
N GLU A 253 3.40 -15.26 1.73
CA GLU A 253 4.76 -15.57 2.20
C GLU A 253 4.76 -16.74 3.19
N LEU A 254 3.68 -16.92 3.92
CA LEU A 254 3.70 -18.08 4.86
C LEU A 254 3.58 -19.39 4.09
N ILE A 255 2.92 -19.35 2.99
CA ILE A 255 2.87 -20.59 2.16
C ILE A 255 4.23 -20.80 1.49
N LYS A 256 4.89 -19.71 1.08
CA LYS A 256 6.22 -19.85 0.43
C LYS A 256 7.26 -20.41 1.42
N HIS A 257 7.02 -20.06 2.68
CA HIS A 257 8.08 -20.47 3.64
C HIS A 257 7.59 -21.67 4.46
N LYS A 258 6.68 -22.25 3.91
CA LYS A 258 6.15 -23.45 4.61
C LYS A 258 7.15 -24.61 4.46
N SER A 259 7.44 -25.25 5.62
CA SER A 259 8.37 -26.42 5.53
C SER A 259 7.73 -27.65 6.15
N ASP A 260 6.68 -27.43 6.92
CA ASP A 260 5.90 -28.55 7.47
C ASP A 260 4.45 -28.11 7.68
N SER A 261 3.66 -28.87 8.52
CA SER A 261 2.21 -28.62 8.58
C SER A 261 1.87 -27.56 9.64
N LYS A 262 2.96 -26.91 10.24
CA LYS A 262 2.68 -25.92 11.31
C LYS A 262 2.89 -24.50 10.78
N ILE A 263 1.89 -23.61 10.99
CA ILE A 263 2.00 -22.18 10.59
C ILE A 263 3.06 -21.47 11.43
N GLU A 264 3.18 -21.88 12.62
CA GLU A 264 4.22 -21.26 13.47
C GLU A 264 5.62 -21.46 12.87
N THR A 265 5.87 -22.69 12.37
CA THR A 265 7.20 -22.90 11.75
C THR A 265 7.35 -22.01 10.50
N ALA A 266 6.31 -21.96 9.67
CA ALA A 266 6.38 -21.07 8.49
C ALA A 266 6.61 -19.61 8.92
N TYR A 267 5.91 -19.21 9.95
CA TYR A 267 6.13 -17.84 10.48
C TYR A 267 7.58 -17.63 10.89
N THR A 268 8.17 -18.57 11.62
CA THR A 268 9.58 -18.42 12.06
C THR A 268 10.51 -18.36 10.83
N ASN A 269 10.24 -19.21 9.82
CA ASN A 269 11.08 -19.16 8.60
C ASN A 269 10.95 -17.80 7.90
N TYR A 270 9.72 -17.36 7.85
CA TYR A 270 9.49 -16.02 7.29
C TYR A 270 10.29 -14.95 8.05
N CYS A 271 10.18 -14.99 9.35
CA CYS A 271 10.90 -13.96 10.13
C CYS A 271 12.42 -14.08 9.93
N ASN A 272 12.94 -15.25 9.90
CA ASN A 272 14.41 -15.41 9.75
C ASN A 272 14.85 -14.91 8.37
N TYR A 273 14.07 -15.26 7.39
CA TYR A 273 14.47 -14.86 6.02
C TYR A 273 14.47 -13.33 5.88
N TRP A 274 13.40 -12.73 6.36
CA TRP A 274 13.31 -11.28 6.10
C TRP A 274 14.18 -10.50 7.09
N LYS A 275 14.42 -11.12 8.20
CA LYS A 275 15.44 -10.46 9.06
C LYS A 275 16.81 -10.44 8.37
N GLU A 276 17.14 -11.53 7.75
CA GLU A 276 18.43 -11.56 7.03
C GLU A 276 18.44 -10.53 5.88
N GLN A 277 17.32 -10.47 5.12
CA GLN A 277 17.26 -9.48 4.01
C GLN A 277 17.33 -8.05 4.55
N HIS A 278 16.60 -7.84 5.63
CA HIS A 278 16.67 -6.50 6.26
C HIS A 278 18.10 -6.15 6.67
N ASN A 279 18.81 -7.10 7.29
CA ASN A 279 20.19 -6.83 7.74
C ASN A 279 21.12 -6.62 6.54
N THR A 280 20.85 -7.44 5.51
CA THR A 280 21.69 -7.25 4.31
C THR A 280 21.47 -5.86 3.71
N LEU A 281 20.21 -5.50 3.57
CA LEU A 281 19.93 -4.14 3.05
C LEU A 281 20.56 -3.06 3.93
N HIS A 282 20.40 -3.21 5.24
CA HIS A 282 21.03 -2.25 6.17
C HIS A 282 22.53 -2.19 5.98
N HIS A 283 23.22 -3.35 5.93
CA HIS A 283 24.68 -3.37 5.73
C HIS A 283 25.05 -2.76 4.38
N ASN A 284 24.27 -3.11 3.40
CA ASN A 284 24.57 -2.54 2.08
C ASN A 284 24.52 -1.00 2.10
N GLU A 285 23.49 -0.49 2.72
CA GLU A 285 23.40 0.99 2.75
C GLU A 285 24.57 1.61 3.52
N GLU A 286 25.06 0.95 4.63
CA GLU A 286 26.22 1.49 5.37
C GLU A 286 27.51 1.40 4.52
N GLU A 287 27.56 0.27 3.83
CA GLU A 287 28.77 0.12 3.00
C GLU A 287 28.78 1.15 1.86
N LEU A 288 27.63 1.34 1.23
CA LEU A 288 27.59 2.40 0.19
C LEU A 288 27.92 3.77 0.79
N ASN A 289 27.38 4.05 2.02
CA ASN A 289 27.79 5.32 2.67
C ASN A 289 29.30 5.39 2.89
N ARG A 290 29.88 4.31 3.31
CA ARG A 290 31.34 4.33 3.57
C ARG A 290 32.10 4.62 2.28
N LEU A 291 31.71 3.92 1.15
CA LEU A 291 32.46 4.09 -0.11
C LEU A 291 32.33 5.54 -0.61
N PHE A 292 31.13 6.13 -0.52
CA PHE A 292 30.95 7.48 -1.08
C PHE A 292 31.56 8.54 -0.16
N ILE A 293 31.51 8.22 1.09
CA ILE A 293 32.17 9.19 2.00
C ILE A 293 33.68 9.22 1.68
N ASP A 294 34.22 8.09 1.36
CA ASP A 294 35.66 8.07 0.99
C ASP A 294 35.88 8.77 -0.35
N ILE A 295 35.00 8.51 -1.30
CA ILE A 295 35.14 9.13 -2.64
C ILE A 295 35.06 10.65 -2.53
N TYR A 296 34.24 11.09 -1.56
CA TYR A 296 34.05 12.55 -1.47
C TYR A 296 35.01 13.17 -0.44
N GLU A 297 35.72 12.18 0.32
CA GLU A 297 36.68 12.60 1.36
C GLU A 297 35.98 13.43 2.45
N LEU A 298 34.84 12.92 2.95
CA LEU A 298 34.08 13.66 3.97
C LEU A 298 34.05 12.86 5.28
N GLN A 299 35.06 12.18 5.62
CA GLN A 299 35.06 11.31 6.83
C GLN A 299 34.89 12.14 8.09
N ASP A 300 35.27 13.43 8.00
CA ASP A 300 35.12 14.25 9.23
C ASP A 300 33.70 14.81 9.34
N GLU A 301 32.87 14.70 8.22
CA GLU A 301 31.54 15.37 8.23
C GLU A 301 30.42 14.33 8.34
N LEU A 302 30.77 13.12 7.89
CA LEU A 302 29.65 12.15 7.84
C LEU A 302 30.13 10.80 8.38
N THR A 303 29.09 10.03 8.81
CA THR A 303 29.40 8.64 9.20
C THR A 303 28.59 7.66 8.33
N PRO A 304 29.18 6.50 8.19
CA PRO A 304 28.51 5.52 7.32
C PRO A 304 27.29 4.90 8.00
N GLU A 305 26.96 5.18 9.20
CA GLU A 305 25.93 4.46 9.97
C GLU A 305 24.53 4.84 9.47
N VAL A 306 23.71 3.84 9.42
CA VAL A 306 22.30 4.04 9.03
C VAL A 306 21.41 3.51 10.16
N GLU A 307 20.46 4.40 10.47
CA GLU A 307 19.54 3.94 11.53
C GLU A 307 18.62 2.82 11.01
N LEU A 308 18.34 1.82 11.96
CA LEU A 308 17.51 0.67 11.53
C LEU A 308 16.11 1.14 11.11
N LYS A 309 15.62 2.22 11.76
CA LYS A 309 14.24 2.68 11.42
C LYS A 309 14.19 3.27 10.02
N ASP A 310 15.42 3.58 9.39
CA ASP A 310 15.41 4.23 8.06
C ASP A 310 15.43 3.15 6.96
N ILE A 311 15.51 1.90 7.36
CA ILE A 311 15.39 0.85 6.33
C ILE A 311 13.93 0.71 5.92
N THR A 312 13.70 0.61 4.55
CA THR A 312 12.32 0.94 4.08
C THR A 312 11.60 -0.34 3.67
N ILE A 313 12.13 -1.52 4.10
CA ILE A 313 11.30 -2.72 3.84
C ILE A 313 10.66 -3.19 5.16
N LEU A 314 9.42 -3.78 5.05
CA LEU A 314 8.71 -4.48 6.16
C LEU A 314 8.19 -3.46 7.17
N LYS A 315 7.81 -2.22 6.68
CA LYS A 315 7.42 -1.17 7.64
C LYS A 315 6.12 -1.52 8.35
N ASN A 316 5.28 -2.25 7.65
CA ASN A 316 4.00 -2.58 8.32
C ASN A 316 4.14 -3.86 9.17
N GLU A 317 5.14 -4.71 8.89
CA GLU A 317 5.21 -6.05 9.53
C GLU A 317 6.17 -6.02 10.72
N THR A 318 6.88 -4.84 10.79
CA THR A 318 7.86 -4.83 11.91
C THR A 318 7.86 -3.46 12.56
N LYS A 319 8.43 -3.48 13.78
CA LYS A 319 8.77 -2.23 14.49
C LYS A 319 10.17 -2.34 15.08
N ILE A 320 10.71 -1.13 15.26
CA ILE A 320 12.03 -1.15 15.94
C ILE A 320 11.81 -0.89 17.43
N VAL A 321 12.16 -1.92 18.26
CA VAL A 321 12.05 -1.78 19.73
C VAL A 321 13.42 -2.08 20.35
N ASP A 322 13.95 -1.06 21.07
CA ASP A 322 15.27 -1.18 21.72
C ASP A 322 16.35 -1.55 20.69
N ARG A 323 16.20 -0.90 19.52
CA ARG A 323 17.23 -1.00 18.43
C ARG A 323 17.22 -2.38 17.79
N GLU A 324 16.10 -3.11 17.95
CA GLU A 324 16.01 -4.42 17.26
C GLU A 324 14.71 -4.45 16.44
N LEU A 325 14.85 -5.26 15.40
CA LEU A 325 13.68 -5.45 14.51
C LEU A 325 12.74 -6.52 15.10
N VAL A 326 11.48 -6.05 15.38
CA VAL A 326 10.50 -6.98 15.99
C VAL A 326 9.33 -7.15 15.02
N PHE A 327 8.98 -8.45 14.78
CA PHE A 327 7.90 -8.73 13.81
C PHE A 327 6.54 -8.70 14.52
N GLN A 328 5.63 -8.21 13.72
CA GLN A 328 4.26 -8.12 14.25
C GLN A 328 3.44 -9.27 13.68
N ALA A 329 3.31 -10.29 14.56
CA ALA A 329 2.62 -11.52 14.08
C ALA A 329 1.19 -11.22 13.63
N ASP A 330 0.56 -10.25 14.33
CA ASP A 330 -0.84 -9.95 13.91
C ASP A 330 -0.91 -9.46 12.46
N GLU A 331 0.01 -8.52 11.99
CA GLU A 331 -0.04 -8.02 10.61
C GLU A 331 0.22 -9.14 9.60
N ILE A 332 1.12 -10.07 9.93
CA ILE A 332 1.44 -11.17 8.99
C ILE A 332 0.25 -12.12 8.87
N MET A 333 -0.46 -12.33 10.02
CA MET A 333 -1.63 -13.25 9.94
C MET A 333 -2.78 -12.57 9.19
N LYS A 334 -2.87 -11.27 9.37
CA LYS A 334 -3.95 -10.58 8.62
C LYS A 334 -3.70 -10.68 7.11
N GLN A 335 -2.43 -10.57 6.69
CA GLN A 335 -2.12 -10.74 5.25
C GLN A 335 -2.43 -12.17 4.80
N PHE A 336 -2.14 -13.18 5.68
CA PHE A 336 -2.46 -14.58 5.37
C PHE A 336 -3.97 -14.79 5.24
N ILE A 337 -4.69 -14.16 6.13
CA ILE A 337 -6.16 -14.31 6.10
C ILE A 337 -6.70 -13.63 4.84
N SER A 338 -6.16 -12.43 4.47
CA SER A 338 -6.62 -11.76 3.24
C SER A 338 -6.36 -12.63 2.01
N TYR A 339 -5.16 -13.20 1.95
CA TYR A 339 -4.87 -14.13 0.84
C TYR A 339 -5.86 -15.30 0.83
N GLY A 340 -6.17 -15.90 2.04
CA GLY A 340 -7.16 -16.99 2.10
C GLY A 340 -8.52 -16.56 1.53
N VAL A 341 -8.89 -15.31 1.88
CA VAL A 341 -10.19 -14.87 1.32
C VAL A 341 -10.08 -14.74 -0.20
N GLY A 342 -8.89 -14.26 -0.71
CA GLY A 342 -8.68 -14.24 -2.17
C GLY A 342 -8.80 -15.63 -2.79
N VAL A 343 -8.32 -16.68 -2.06
CA VAL A 343 -8.40 -18.06 -2.60
C VAL A 343 -9.87 -18.52 -2.59
N MET A 344 -10.66 -18.07 -1.56
CA MET A 344 -12.08 -18.46 -1.47
C MET A 344 -12.87 -17.89 -2.66
N PHE A 345 -12.39 -16.66 -3.06
CA PHE A 345 -13.16 -16.02 -4.15
C PHE A 345 -12.56 -16.40 -5.50
N GLY A 346 -11.39 -17.07 -5.43
CA GLY A 346 -10.79 -17.48 -6.72
C GLY A 346 -9.84 -16.43 -7.27
N ARG A 347 -9.68 -15.37 -6.53
CA ARG A 347 -8.69 -14.39 -7.01
C ARG A 347 -7.30 -15.03 -7.16
N TYR A 348 -6.97 -15.82 -6.11
CA TYR A 348 -5.73 -16.63 -6.19
C TYR A 348 -6.08 -18.11 -6.12
N SER A 349 -4.99 -18.89 -6.57
CA SER A 349 -5.17 -20.36 -6.47
C SER A 349 -3.93 -21.00 -5.82
N LEU A 350 -4.29 -22.15 -5.13
CA LEU A 350 -3.12 -22.89 -4.56
C LEU A 350 -2.44 -23.70 -5.65
N ASP A 351 -3.04 -23.71 -6.83
CA ASP A 351 -2.52 -24.58 -7.89
C ASP A 351 -1.72 -23.78 -8.91
N SER A 352 -1.81 -22.48 -8.82
CA SER A 352 -0.99 -21.68 -9.76
C SER A 352 -0.57 -20.37 -9.09
N ASP A 353 0.56 -19.79 -9.69
CA ASP A 353 1.07 -18.52 -9.13
C ASP A 353 0.33 -17.33 -9.74
N GLY A 354 0.13 -16.26 -8.84
CA GLY A 354 -0.40 -14.97 -9.35
C GLY A 354 -1.94 -14.98 -9.40
N LEU A 355 -2.49 -13.95 -10.11
CA LEU A 355 -3.95 -13.76 -10.14
C LEU A 355 -4.60 -14.83 -11.03
N LEU A 356 -5.62 -15.45 -10.46
CA LEU A 356 -6.41 -16.38 -11.29
C LEU A 356 -7.64 -15.70 -11.89
N ILE A 357 -8.47 -15.06 -10.98
CA ILE A 357 -9.63 -14.32 -11.49
C ILE A 357 -9.49 -12.84 -11.09
N ALA A 358 -9.31 -12.07 -12.14
CA ALA A 358 -9.20 -10.62 -11.83
C ALA A 358 -9.88 -9.80 -12.94
N ASN A 359 -10.67 -10.54 -13.73
CA ASN A 359 -11.47 -9.88 -14.77
C ASN A 359 -12.92 -10.37 -14.69
N MET A 360 -13.79 -9.38 -15.08
CA MET A 360 -15.20 -9.82 -15.10
C MET A 360 -15.43 -10.77 -16.28
N GLY A 361 -16.23 -11.88 -16.06
CA GLY A 361 -16.63 -12.76 -17.17
C GLY A 361 -15.67 -13.95 -17.32
N GLN A 362 -14.67 -14.02 -16.40
CA GLN A 362 -13.75 -15.17 -16.51
C GLN A 362 -14.41 -16.43 -15.94
N GLU A 363 -14.02 -17.50 -16.65
CA GLU A 363 -14.57 -18.78 -16.15
C GLU A 363 -13.93 -19.17 -14.81
N VAL A 364 -14.87 -19.64 -13.91
CA VAL A 364 -14.36 -20.07 -12.58
C VAL A 364 -14.01 -21.56 -12.65
N PRO A 365 -12.77 -21.87 -12.39
CA PRO A 365 -12.38 -23.29 -12.43
C PRO A 365 -13.17 -24.14 -11.42
N THR A 366 -13.54 -25.36 -11.92
CA THR A 366 -14.44 -26.18 -11.07
C THR A 366 -13.61 -27.24 -10.33
N SER A 367 -12.34 -27.40 -10.73
CA SER A 367 -11.53 -28.40 -10.03
C SER A 367 -10.21 -27.78 -9.54
N THR A 368 -10.28 -27.29 -8.28
CA THR A 368 -9.04 -26.76 -7.67
C THR A 368 -8.83 -27.42 -6.30
N THR A 369 -7.51 -27.37 -5.95
CA THR A 369 -7.19 -27.93 -4.63
C THR A 369 -8.10 -27.35 -3.54
N PHE A 370 -8.35 -26.07 -3.57
CA PHE A 370 -9.37 -25.46 -2.67
C PHE A 370 -10.57 -25.00 -3.52
N VAL A 371 -11.68 -25.48 -3.05
CA VAL A 371 -12.89 -25.22 -3.87
C VAL A 371 -13.28 -23.74 -3.74
N ILE A 372 -13.41 -23.11 -4.99
CA ILE A 372 -13.77 -21.68 -5.04
C ILE A 372 -15.28 -21.55 -4.77
N ASP A 373 -15.60 -20.40 -4.13
CA ASP A 373 -17.04 -20.19 -3.88
C ASP A 373 -17.82 -20.15 -5.21
N ASP A 374 -18.94 -20.81 -5.17
CA ASP A 374 -19.62 -21.06 -6.47
C ASP A 374 -20.53 -19.89 -6.85
N ASP A 375 -20.91 -19.08 -5.82
CA ASP A 375 -21.91 -18.06 -6.25
C ASP A 375 -21.40 -16.66 -5.90
N ASN A 376 -20.09 -16.54 -5.48
CA ASN A 376 -19.44 -15.24 -5.24
C ASN A 376 -20.04 -14.54 -4.01
N VAL A 377 -20.75 -15.29 -3.17
CA VAL A 377 -21.31 -14.68 -1.95
C VAL A 377 -20.82 -15.48 -0.74
N ILE A 378 -20.12 -14.74 0.16
CA ILE A 378 -19.63 -15.44 1.37
C ILE A 378 -20.17 -14.69 2.61
N PRO A 379 -20.99 -15.37 3.43
CA PRO A 379 -21.56 -14.73 4.62
C PRO A 379 -20.49 -14.47 5.69
N VAL A 380 -20.61 -13.30 6.30
CA VAL A 380 -19.74 -12.91 7.43
C VAL A 380 -20.63 -12.59 8.64
N LEU A 381 -20.93 -13.71 9.40
CA LEU A 381 -21.89 -13.52 10.52
C LEU A 381 -21.24 -13.99 11.83
N GLU A 382 -21.94 -13.63 12.99
CA GLU A 382 -21.36 -13.92 14.33
C GLU A 382 -21.49 -15.40 14.68
N ASP A 383 -22.50 -15.99 14.02
CA ASP A 383 -22.68 -17.42 14.38
C ASP A 383 -22.69 -18.26 13.09
N ASP A 384 -22.64 -19.59 13.29
CA ASP A 384 -22.48 -20.52 12.16
C ASP A 384 -23.86 -20.86 11.57
N TYR A 385 -24.42 -19.90 10.83
CA TYR A 385 -25.76 -20.15 10.26
C TYR A 385 -25.62 -20.80 8.87
N PHE A 386 -24.39 -20.58 8.27
CA PHE A 386 -24.19 -21.17 6.92
C PHE A 386 -22.94 -22.04 6.93
N LYS A 387 -23.07 -23.16 6.21
CA LYS A 387 -21.91 -24.10 6.18
C LYS A 387 -20.73 -23.48 5.43
N ASP A 388 -21.09 -22.62 4.48
CA ASP A 388 -19.99 -22.07 3.66
C ASP A 388 -19.68 -20.62 4.09
N ASP A 389 -19.78 -20.31 5.42
CA ASP A 389 -19.45 -18.92 5.82
C ASP A 389 -17.93 -18.72 5.88
N ILE A 390 -17.59 -17.52 6.04
CA ILE A 390 -16.18 -17.10 5.82
C ILE A 390 -15.27 -17.80 6.85
N ALA A 391 -15.72 -17.91 8.15
CA ALA A 391 -14.83 -18.53 9.17
C ALA A 391 -14.62 -20.02 8.86
N SER A 392 -15.72 -20.72 8.49
CA SER A 392 -15.57 -22.16 8.19
C SER A 392 -14.69 -22.36 6.95
N ARG A 393 -14.86 -21.51 6.01
CA ARG A 393 -14.03 -21.64 4.79
C ARG A 393 -12.55 -21.36 5.10
N PHE A 394 -12.36 -20.39 5.97
CA PHE A 394 -10.94 -20.12 6.27
C PHE A 394 -10.32 -21.31 7.02
N VAL A 395 -11.09 -21.91 7.95
CA VAL A 395 -10.54 -23.11 8.64
C VAL A 395 -10.25 -24.20 7.61
N GLN A 396 -11.18 -24.33 6.63
CA GLN A 396 -10.91 -25.32 5.55
C GLN A 396 -9.65 -24.93 4.76
N PHE A 397 -9.53 -23.66 4.55
CA PHE A 397 -8.30 -23.19 3.84
C PHE A 397 -7.04 -23.58 4.62
N VAL A 398 -7.05 -23.40 5.91
CA VAL A 398 -5.85 -23.75 6.70
C VAL A 398 -5.64 -25.27 6.67
N LYS A 399 -6.75 -25.96 6.73
CA LYS A 399 -6.63 -27.43 6.66
C LYS A 399 -6.03 -27.85 5.30
N THR A 400 -6.45 -27.23 4.25
CA THR A 400 -5.97 -27.62 2.90
C THR A 400 -4.49 -27.24 2.72
N THR A 401 -4.07 -26.14 3.35
CA THR A 401 -2.69 -25.66 3.08
C THR A 401 -1.72 -26.28 4.09
N PHE A 402 -2.15 -26.53 5.37
CA PHE A 402 -1.13 -26.94 6.38
C PHE A 402 -1.51 -28.30 6.95
N GLY A 403 -2.58 -28.88 6.37
CA GLY A 403 -2.90 -30.28 6.76
C GLY A 403 -3.82 -30.33 7.99
N GLU A 404 -4.45 -31.53 8.20
CA GLU A 404 -5.48 -31.72 9.25
C GLU A 404 -4.83 -32.02 10.60
N ASN A 405 -3.66 -32.57 10.55
CA ASN A 405 -3.08 -33.05 11.82
C ASN A 405 -2.72 -31.89 12.75
N SER A 406 -2.34 -30.64 12.16
CA SER A 406 -1.91 -29.51 13.03
C SER A 406 -2.95 -28.39 12.98
N LEU A 407 -4.16 -28.72 12.60
CA LEU A 407 -5.17 -27.67 12.34
C LEU A 407 -5.48 -26.91 13.64
N GLN A 408 -5.74 -27.67 14.70
CA GLN A 408 -6.11 -26.97 15.96
C GLN A 408 -4.97 -26.07 16.43
N GLU A 409 -3.74 -26.59 16.39
CA GLU A 409 -2.59 -25.74 16.80
C GLU A 409 -2.44 -24.53 15.88
N ASN A 410 -2.67 -24.74 14.60
CA ASN A 410 -2.52 -23.61 13.67
C ASN A 410 -3.59 -22.53 13.92
N ILE A 411 -4.80 -22.99 14.15
CA ILE A 411 -5.86 -22.00 14.43
C ILE A 411 -5.55 -21.25 15.72
N ARG A 412 -5.08 -22.00 16.71
CA ARG A 412 -4.73 -21.31 17.97
C ARG A 412 -3.61 -20.29 17.75
N PHE A 413 -2.66 -20.63 16.98
CA PHE A 413 -1.55 -19.68 16.74
C PHE A 413 -2.08 -18.41 16.06
N ILE A 414 -2.95 -18.60 15.07
CA ILE A 414 -3.49 -17.42 14.35
C ILE A 414 -4.30 -16.56 15.33
N GLU A 415 -5.13 -17.16 16.14
CA GLU A 415 -5.98 -16.37 17.06
C GLU A 415 -5.13 -15.69 18.15
N ASN A 416 -4.09 -16.41 18.59
CA ASN A 416 -3.20 -15.73 19.58
C ASN A 416 -2.52 -14.51 18.95
N ALA A 417 -2.15 -14.67 17.72
CA ALA A 417 -1.51 -13.51 17.07
C ALA A 417 -2.50 -12.36 16.88
N LEU A 418 -3.77 -12.70 16.61
CA LEU A 418 -4.78 -11.65 16.37
C LEU A 418 -5.27 -11.06 17.70
N GLY A 419 -5.10 -11.87 18.78
CA GLY A 419 -5.66 -11.42 20.08
C GLY A 419 -7.17 -11.65 20.16
N THR A 420 -7.79 -12.25 19.17
CA THR A 420 -9.23 -12.59 19.16
C THR A 420 -9.45 -13.86 18.31
N THR A 421 -10.71 -14.34 18.35
CA THR A 421 -10.96 -15.53 17.51
C THR A 421 -11.04 -15.13 16.02
N ILE A 422 -10.81 -16.07 15.14
CA ILE A 422 -10.86 -15.80 13.68
C ILE A 422 -12.25 -15.30 13.31
N ARG A 423 -13.28 -15.92 13.85
CA ARG A 423 -14.65 -15.46 13.52
C ARG A 423 -14.86 -14.01 13.96
N LYS A 424 -14.54 -13.71 15.19
CA LYS A 424 -14.73 -12.31 15.65
C LYS A 424 -13.91 -11.33 14.80
N TYR A 425 -12.69 -11.74 14.40
CA TYR A 425 -11.91 -10.82 13.55
C TYR A 425 -12.62 -10.61 12.20
N PHE A 426 -13.14 -11.65 11.56
CA PHE A 426 -13.86 -11.45 10.29
C PHE A 426 -15.04 -10.51 10.46
N VAL A 427 -15.74 -10.55 11.59
CA VAL A 427 -16.98 -9.75 11.74
C VAL A 427 -16.62 -8.31 12.11
N LYS A 428 -15.52 -8.16 12.80
CA LYS A 428 -15.36 -6.78 13.36
C LYS A 428 -14.10 -6.14 12.77
N GLY A 429 -13.19 -6.97 12.24
CA GLY A 429 -11.85 -6.34 12.00
C GLY A 429 -11.45 -6.51 10.52
N PHE A 430 -11.89 -7.51 9.89
CA PHE A 430 -11.33 -7.88 8.57
C PHE A 430 -11.61 -6.78 7.55
N TYR A 431 -12.89 -6.31 7.53
CA TYR A 431 -13.22 -5.41 6.41
C TYR A 431 -12.49 -4.06 6.57
N GLU A 432 -12.33 -3.62 7.82
CA GLU A 432 -11.53 -2.38 7.99
C GLU A 432 -10.10 -2.57 7.49
N ASP A 433 -9.56 -3.70 7.78
CA ASP A 433 -8.20 -3.98 7.28
C ASP A 433 -8.18 -4.03 5.74
N HIS A 434 -9.23 -4.66 5.21
CA HIS A 434 -9.31 -4.77 3.74
C HIS A 434 -9.42 -3.37 3.10
N ILE A 435 -10.20 -2.47 3.67
CA ILE A 435 -10.32 -1.09 3.14
C ILE A 435 -8.98 -0.36 3.23
N LYS A 436 -8.30 -0.57 4.33
CA LYS A 436 -6.98 0.10 4.47
C LYS A 436 -5.97 -0.50 3.47
N ARG A 437 -6.04 -1.76 3.27
CA ARG A 437 -5.05 -2.45 2.41
C ARG A 437 -5.20 -1.99 0.96
N TYR A 438 -6.46 -1.74 0.61
CA TYR A 438 -6.67 -1.38 -0.81
C TYR A 438 -6.97 0.12 -0.93
N LYS A 439 -6.45 0.89 0.03
CA LYS A 439 -6.44 2.37 0.03
C LYS A 439 -7.81 2.94 -0.32
N LYS A 440 -8.88 2.31 0.38
CA LYS A 440 -10.29 2.77 0.31
C LYS A 440 -10.88 2.46 -1.06
N ARG A 441 -10.22 1.57 -1.76
CA ARG A 441 -10.77 1.04 -3.02
C ARG A 441 -10.78 -0.50 -2.96
N PRO A 442 -11.63 -1.01 -2.05
CA PRO A 442 -11.65 -2.45 -1.78
C PRO A 442 -12.17 -3.26 -2.98
N ILE A 443 -11.70 -4.52 -3.05
CA ILE A 443 -12.15 -5.36 -4.18
C ILE A 443 -13.15 -6.41 -3.67
N TYR A 444 -13.21 -6.59 -2.35
CA TYR A 444 -14.30 -7.37 -1.76
C TYR A 444 -15.33 -6.40 -1.17
N TRP A 445 -16.51 -6.51 -1.84
CA TRP A 445 -17.54 -5.56 -1.37
C TRP A 445 -18.46 -6.23 -0.34
N MET A 446 -18.66 -5.40 0.79
CA MET A 446 -19.48 -5.98 1.88
C MET A 446 -20.90 -5.41 1.80
N VAL A 447 -21.83 -6.36 1.44
CA VAL A 447 -23.25 -5.98 1.65
C VAL A 447 -23.59 -6.06 3.15
N SER A 448 -24.09 -4.87 3.61
CA SER A 448 -24.22 -4.82 5.08
C SER A 448 -25.51 -4.07 5.45
N SER A 449 -26.25 -4.75 6.35
CA SER A 449 -27.39 -3.99 6.87
C SER A 449 -26.94 -2.80 7.73
N PRO A 450 -27.77 -1.79 7.94
CA PRO A 450 -27.39 -0.52 8.59
C PRO A 450 -26.82 -0.76 10.00
N LYS A 451 -27.45 -1.78 10.67
CA LYS A 451 -26.90 -2.01 12.05
C LYS A 451 -25.95 -3.20 12.06
N LYS A 452 -25.53 -3.59 10.88
CA LYS A 452 -24.50 -4.65 10.67
C LYS A 452 -24.96 -6.00 11.22
N GLY A 453 -26.32 -6.19 11.27
CA GLY A 453 -26.87 -7.50 11.69
C GLY A 453 -26.75 -8.56 10.59
N PHE A 454 -26.39 -8.08 9.39
CA PHE A 454 -26.22 -8.99 8.24
C PHE A 454 -25.06 -8.48 7.38
N ASN A 455 -24.14 -9.40 7.16
CA ASN A 455 -22.98 -9.04 6.32
C ASN A 455 -22.62 -10.22 5.40
N VAL A 456 -22.37 -9.78 4.19
CA VAL A 456 -21.88 -10.79 3.22
C VAL A 456 -20.84 -10.10 2.32
N LEU A 457 -19.86 -10.94 1.86
CA LEU A 457 -18.83 -10.38 0.96
C LEU A 457 -19.11 -10.85 -0.47
N ILE A 458 -18.89 -9.91 -1.35
CA ILE A 458 -18.85 -10.28 -2.78
C ILE A 458 -17.55 -9.75 -3.39
N TYR A 459 -17.17 -10.39 -4.46
CA TYR A 459 -15.91 -10.03 -5.13
C TYR A 459 -16.21 -9.27 -6.43
N MET A 460 -15.69 -8.08 -6.53
CA MET A 460 -16.13 -7.18 -7.62
C MET A 460 -15.72 -7.74 -8.99
N HIS A 461 -14.65 -8.53 -9.10
CA HIS A 461 -14.21 -9.00 -10.43
C HIS A 461 -15.02 -10.23 -10.86
N ARG A 462 -15.91 -10.68 -9.97
CA ARG A 462 -16.84 -11.77 -10.37
C ARG A 462 -18.27 -11.25 -10.36
N TYR A 463 -18.32 -9.97 -10.35
CA TYR A 463 -19.67 -9.36 -10.22
C TYR A 463 -20.52 -9.74 -11.44
N GLN A 464 -21.76 -10.11 -11.10
CA GLN A 464 -22.84 -10.23 -12.12
C GLN A 464 -24.07 -9.44 -11.67
N SER A 465 -24.86 -9.01 -12.73
CA SER A 465 -25.93 -8.03 -12.44
C SER A 465 -26.99 -8.64 -11.50
N ASP A 466 -26.95 -9.97 -11.38
CA ASP A 466 -28.02 -10.55 -10.51
C ASP A 466 -27.45 -10.89 -9.13
N VAL A 467 -26.21 -10.55 -8.68
CA VAL A 467 -25.56 -10.99 -7.42
C VAL A 467 -26.40 -10.54 -6.23
N PHE A 468 -27.07 -9.38 -6.34
CA PHE A 468 -27.82 -8.94 -5.15
C PHE A 468 -29.14 -9.71 -5.05
N ALA A 469 -29.66 -10.14 -6.19
CA ALA A 469 -30.81 -11.08 -6.08
C ALA A 469 -30.40 -12.37 -5.36
N ARG A 470 -29.22 -12.83 -5.68
CA ARG A 470 -28.74 -14.05 -4.97
C ARG A 470 -28.52 -13.77 -3.49
N VAL A 471 -27.91 -12.60 -3.21
CA VAL A 471 -27.67 -12.29 -1.78
C VAL A 471 -29.01 -12.24 -1.04
N ARG A 472 -29.99 -11.65 -1.62
CA ARG A 472 -31.27 -11.46 -0.92
C ARG A 472 -32.00 -12.82 -0.78
N ASN A 473 -32.08 -13.62 -1.92
CA ASN A 473 -32.96 -14.80 -1.92
C ASN A 473 -32.30 -15.99 -1.21
N SER A 474 -31.00 -16.07 -1.32
CA SER A 474 -30.38 -17.32 -0.82
C SER A 474 -29.71 -17.10 0.53
N TYR A 475 -29.57 -15.79 0.87
CA TYR A 475 -28.82 -15.63 2.14
C TYR A 475 -29.61 -14.76 3.11
N LEU A 476 -30.04 -13.60 2.71
CA LEU A 476 -30.75 -12.73 3.69
C LEU A 476 -32.06 -13.38 4.12
N THR A 477 -32.91 -13.86 3.16
CA THR A 477 -34.21 -14.45 3.53
C THR A 477 -34.00 -15.73 4.34
N GLU A 478 -33.02 -16.51 3.85
CA GLU A 478 -32.74 -17.73 4.64
C GLU A 478 -32.26 -17.39 6.05
N TYR A 479 -31.42 -16.39 6.17
CA TYR A 479 -30.94 -16.01 7.52
C TYR A 479 -32.11 -15.54 8.39
N ILE A 480 -33.02 -14.77 7.82
CA ILE A 480 -34.19 -14.32 8.60
C ILE A 480 -35.01 -15.54 9.05
N SER A 481 -35.22 -16.49 8.15
CA SER A 481 -35.98 -17.70 8.53
C SER A 481 -35.29 -18.46 9.67
N LYS A 482 -33.93 -18.60 9.56
CA LYS A 482 -33.20 -19.31 10.64
C LYS A 482 -33.30 -18.57 11.97
N LEU A 483 -33.28 -17.24 11.92
CA LEU A 483 -33.42 -16.49 13.19
C LEU A 483 -34.82 -16.67 13.78
N GLU A 484 -35.80 -16.70 12.88
CA GLU A 484 -37.17 -16.92 13.39
C GLU A 484 -37.32 -18.30 14.03
N SER A 485 -36.75 -19.25 13.34
CA SER A 485 -36.80 -20.61 13.91
C SER A 485 -36.07 -20.69 15.26
N HIS A 486 -34.86 -20.05 15.34
CA HIS A 486 -34.12 -20.03 16.61
C HIS A 486 -34.93 -19.33 17.72
N LYS A 487 -35.52 -18.30 17.31
CA LYS A 487 -36.36 -17.58 18.30
C LYS A 487 -37.48 -18.51 18.82
N GLU A 488 -38.16 -19.24 17.93
CA GLU A 488 -39.25 -20.14 18.38
C GLU A 488 -38.72 -21.23 19.32
N THR A 489 -37.52 -21.71 19.01
CA THR A 489 -36.91 -22.71 19.92
C THR A 489 -36.65 -22.11 21.31
N LEU A 490 -36.16 -20.94 21.35
CA LEU A 490 -35.87 -20.30 22.65
C LEU A 490 -37.17 -20.04 23.42
N HIS A 491 -38.31 -19.78 22.69
CA HIS A 491 -39.60 -19.59 23.38
C HIS A 491 -40.04 -20.86 24.11
N LEU A 492 -39.67 -22.00 23.53
CA LEU A 492 -40.01 -23.27 24.22
C LEU A 492 -39.27 -23.38 25.55
N THR A 493 -38.01 -22.83 25.60
CA THR A 493 -37.24 -22.86 26.87
C THR A 493 -37.85 -21.89 27.89
N THR A 494 -38.39 -20.81 27.45
CA THR A 494 -38.97 -19.83 28.40
C THR A 494 -40.29 -20.36 28.97
N THR A 495 -40.99 -21.23 28.29
CA THR A 495 -42.32 -21.70 28.77
C THR A 495 -42.18 -23.09 29.39
N SER A 496 -40.95 -23.65 29.38
CA SER A 496 -40.73 -25.01 29.94
C SER A 496 -40.79 -24.99 31.47
N GLU A 497 -41.51 -25.96 32.00
CA GLU A 497 -41.66 -26.05 33.48
C GLU A 497 -40.42 -26.66 34.12
N THR A 498 -39.53 -27.24 33.33
CA THR A 498 -38.34 -27.94 33.87
C THR A 498 -37.09 -27.08 33.71
N ALA A 499 -37.16 -25.96 32.94
CA ALA A 499 -35.95 -25.12 32.77
C ALA A 499 -35.74 -24.23 34.00
N SER A 500 -34.46 -24.01 34.35
CA SER A 500 -34.13 -23.15 35.50
C SER A 500 -34.47 -21.68 35.22
N ASP A 501 -34.72 -20.88 36.26
CA ASP A 501 -35.04 -19.44 36.09
C ASP A 501 -33.91 -18.71 35.34
N LYS A 502 -32.64 -19.13 35.60
CA LYS A 502 -31.51 -18.50 34.88
C LYS A 502 -31.60 -18.79 33.36
N ASP A 503 -31.87 -20.02 33.00
CA ASP A 503 -32.00 -20.37 31.57
C ASP A 503 -33.15 -19.61 30.91
N LYS A 504 -34.24 -19.43 31.67
CA LYS A 504 -35.38 -18.69 31.09
C LYS A 504 -35.01 -17.21 30.88
N LYS A 505 -34.30 -16.69 31.83
CA LYS A 505 -33.90 -15.27 31.67
C LYS A 505 -32.92 -15.12 30.50
N ASP A 506 -31.93 -16.01 30.37
CA ASP A 506 -30.97 -15.93 29.24
C ASP A 506 -31.70 -16.08 27.89
N ALA A 507 -32.64 -17.07 27.90
CA ALA A 507 -33.41 -17.25 26.63
C ALA A 507 -34.21 -15.98 26.30
N ASP A 508 -34.84 -15.33 27.33
CA ASP A 508 -35.59 -14.08 27.07
C ASP A 508 -34.67 -12.99 26.50
N LYS A 509 -33.45 -12.89 27.02
CA LYS A 509 -32.52 -11.86 26.51
C LYS A 509 -32.15 -12.14 25.05
N GLN A 510 -31.89 -13.39 24.73
CA GLN A 510 -31.53 -13.74 23.34
C GLN A 510 -32.70 -13.47 22.40
N ILE A 511 -33.94 -13.79 22.90
CA ILE A 511 -35.12 -13.53 22.06
C ILE A 511 -35.21 -12.03 21.74
N LYS A 512 -35.03 -11.21 22.75
CA LYS A 512 -35.09 -9.76 22.48
C LYS A 512 -34.03 -9.33 21.47
N ASN A 513 -32.83 -9.91 21.59
CA ASN A 513 -31.78 -9.55 20.62
C ASN A 513 -32.16 -9.99 19.20
N ILE A 514 -32.74 -11.23 19.12
CA ILE A 514 -33.10 -11.73 17.78
C ILE A 514 -34.23 -10.87 17.20
N GLU A 515 -35.19 -10.45 18.04
CA GLU A 515 -36.30 -9.61 17.53
C GLU A 515 -35.79 -8.28 16.99
N THR A 516 -34.81 -7.71 17.72
CA THR A 516 -34.25 -6.44 17.22
C THR A 516 -33.55 -6.66 15.87
N LYS A 517 -32.85 -7.76 15.78
CA LYS A 517 -32.14 -8.04 14.51
C LYS A 517 -33.14 -8.30 13.37
N LEU A 518 -34.22 -9.07 13.66
CA LEU A 518 -35.22 -9.38 12.62
C LEU A 518 -35.89 -8.10 12.11
N LYS A 519 -36.27 -7.26 13.10
CA LYS A 519 -36.89 -6.00 12.66
C LYS A 519 -35.97 -5.21 11.72
N GLU A 520 -34.75 -5.17 12.08
CA GLU A 520 -33.79 -4.43 11.23
C GLU A 520 -33.65 -5.10 9.85
N LEU A 521 -33.51 -6.40 9.80
CA LEU A 521 -33.23 -7.09 8.51
C LEU A 521 -34.46 -7.04 7.60
N ILE A 522 -35.65 -7.16 8.22
CA ILE A 522 -36.87 -7.09 7.39
C ILE A 522 -37.00 -5.69 6.77
N GLU A 523 -36.68 -4.68 7.62
CA GLU A 523 -36.72 -3.31 7.07
C GLU A 523 -35.64 -3.12 5.99
N PHE A 524 -34.41 -3.59 6.30
CA PHE A 524 -33.33 -3.49 5.31
C PHE A 524 -33.75 -4.16 4.00
N ASP A 525 -34.37 -5.34 4.06
CA ASP A 525 -34.81 -6.04 2.84
C ASP A 525 -35.87 -5.21 2.09
N ARG A 526 -36.87 -4.72 2.77
CA ARG A 526 -38.00 -4.00 2.13
C ARG A 526 -37.55 -2.66 1.54
N GLU A 527 -36.64 -1.92 2.25
CA GLU A 527 -36.37 -0.52 1.85
C GLU A 527 -35.20 -0.46 0.86
N SER A 528 -34.33 -1.51 0.86
CA SER A 528 -33.10 -1.30 0.04
C SER A 528 -32.85 -2.54 -0.82
N MET A 529 -32.80 -3.77 -0.24
CA MET A 529 -32.34 -4.98 -0.97
C MET A 529 -33.34 -5.34 -2.07
N MET A 530 -34.70 -5.14 -1.84
CA MET A 530 -35.73 -5.57 -2.82
C MET A 530 -35.53 -4.85 -4.15
N SER A 531 -35.32 -3.55 -4.10
CA SER A 531 -35.16 -2.79 -5.37
C SER A 531 -33.91 -3.27 -6.14
N PHE A 532 -32.76 -3.47 -5.43
CA PHE A 532 -31.53 -3.84 -6.15
C PHE A 532 -31.59 -5.30 -6.63
N SER A 533 -32.39 -6.05 -5.96
CA SER A 533 -32.52 -7.45 -6.42
C SER A 533 -33.40 -7.54 -7.67
N GLN A 534 -34.38 -6.54 -7.83
CA GLN A 534 -35.30 -6.62 -8.98
C GLN A 534 -34.77 -5.84 -10.17
N ASN A 535 -33.86 -4.86 -9.76
CA ASN A 535 -33.39 -3.97 -10.84
C ASN A 535 -31.88 -4.09 -10.99
N GLY A 536 -31.43 -5.22 -11.61
CA GLY A 536 -29.98 -5.43 -11.79
C GLY A 536 -29.28 -4.15 -12.26
N VAL A 537 -28.20 -3.78 -11.56
CA VAL A 537 -27.35 -2.65 -12.01
C VAL A 537 -25.99 -3.19 -12.43
N ASP A 538 -25.61 -2.82 -13.70
CA ASP A 538 -24.29 -3.30 -14.19
C ASP A 538 -23.17 -2.38 -13.71
N ILE A 539 -21.94 -3.03 -13.69
CA ILE A 539 -20.78 -2.16 -13.41
C ILE A 539 -19.78 -2.32 -14.55
N ASP A 540 -18.91 -1.33 -14.62
CA ASP A 540 -17.73 -1.39 -15.51
C ASP A 540 -16.45 -1.17 -14.70
N LEU A 541 -15.60 -2.26 -14.82
CA LEU A 541 -14.37 -2.16 -13.98
C LEU A 541 -13.53 -0.95 -14.40
N ASP A 542 -13.68 -0.46 -15.65
CA ASP A 542 -12.88 0.71 -16.10
C ASP A 542 -13.30 1.99 -15.38
N ASP A 543 -14.50 1.93 -14.82
CA ASP A 543 -14.94 3.14 -14.08
C ASP A 543 -14.25 3.22 -12.71
N GLY A 544 -13.58 2.10 -12.32
CA GLY A 544 -12.88 2.13 -11.02
C GLY A 544 -13.82 1.84 -9.86
N VAL A 545 -13.27 1.66 -8.73
CA VAL A 545 -14.04 1.23 -7.53
C VAL A 545 -14.91 2.39 -7.03
N LYS A 546 -14.38 3.56 -7.10
CA LYS A 546 -15.14 4.69 -6.52
C LYS A 546 -16.48 4.86 -7.24
N VAL A 547 -16.47 4.81 -8.55
CA VAL A 547 -17.72 5.03 -9.31
C VAL A 547 -18.62 3.80 -9.16
N ASN A 548 -18.01 2.64 -9.26
CA ASN A 548 -18.84 1.42 -9.20
C ASN A 548 -19.40 1.18 -7.78
N TYR A 549 -18.61 1.33 -6.77
CA TYR A 549 -19.06 1.09 -5.37
C TYR A 549 -20.20 2.04 -5.00
N CYS A 550 -20.18 3.28 -5.55
CA CYS A 550 -21.13 4.31 -5.11
C CYS A 550 -22.50 4.07 -5.76
N LYS A 551 -22.52 3.22 -6.72
CA LYS A 551 -23.85 2.86 -7.28
C LYS A 551 -24.68 2.06 -6.28
N PHE A 552 -23.93 1.50 -5.23
CA PHE A 552 -24.69 0.63 -4.31
C PHE A 552 -24.53 1.10 -2.87
N LYS A 553 -24.42 2.37 -2.63
CA LYS A 553 -24.08 2.93 -1.30
C LYS A 553 -25.19 2.61 -0.29
N GLU A 554 -26.43 2.26 -0.81
CA GLU A 554 -27.54 2.03 0.14
C GLU A 554 -27.47 0.63 0.74
N ILE A 555 -26.69 -0.25 0.05
CA ILE A 555 -26.72 -1.63 0.62
C ILE A 555 -25.30 -2.08 0.96
N LEU A 556 -24.27 -1.25 0.56
CA LEU A 556 -22.90 -1.68 0.89
C LEU A 556 -22.43 -0.96 2.15
N TYR A 557 -21.42 -1.57 2.76
CA TYR A 557 -20.78 -0.95 3.93
C TYR A 557 -20.26 0.45 3.59
N PRO A 558 -20.64 1.42 4.44
CA PRO A 558 -20.21 2.80 4.14
C PRO A 558 -18.70 2.98 4.35
N ILE A 559 -18.08 3.65 3.29
CA ILE A 559 -16.64 3.95 3.40
C ILE A 559 -16.45 5.48 3.36
N THR A 560 -15.93 5.94 4.45
CA THR A 560 -15.81 7.41 4.58
C THR A 560 -14.96 7.98 3.43
N GLY A 561 -15.57 9.01 2.67
CA GLY A 561 -14.78 9.79 1.69
C GLY A 561 -14.81 9.11 0.30
N LEU A 562 -15.41 7.89 0.21
CA LEU A 562 -15.28 7.21 -1.10
C LEU A 562 -16.34 7.74 -2.07
N CYS A 563 -17.63 7.98 -1.67
CA CYS A 563 -18.69 8.36 -2.63
C CYS A 563 -18.96 9.86 -2.52
N LYS A 564 -17.93 10.74 -2.36
CA LYS A 564 -18.13 12.20 -2.34
C LYS A 564 -18.04 12.75 -3.77
#